data_AF-A0A495RCT5-F1
#
_entry.id   AF-A0A495RCT5-F1
#
_cell.length_a   1.000
_cell.length_b   1.000
_cell.length_c   1.000
_cell.angle_alpha   90.00
_cell.angle_beta   90.00
_cell.angle_gamma   90.00
#
_symmetry.space_group_name_H-M   'P 1'
#
loop_
_entity.id
_entity.type
_entity.pdbx_description
1 polymer ?
#
loop_
_entity_poly.entity_id
_entity_poly.type
_entity_poly.pdbx_seq_one_letter_code
_entity_poly.pdbx_strand_id
1 'polypeptide(L)'
;MTEKHRDPVWRHTTRIIRAQVRQAWARGEDVACWRHGDIIPEGTPFDVGHISLHGGNTIDNAAPECRHGNRSHGGKIGARITNQRRRARTTGLVTPPWA
;
A
#
# COMPACT_ATOMS: atom_id res chain seq x y z
N MET A 1 -8.76 -6.64 1.07
CA MET A 1 -7.87 -6.75 2.25
C MET A 1 -7.15 -8.08 2.14
N THR A 2 -5.88 -8.06 1.74
CA THR A 2 -5.07 -9.27 1.53
C THR A 2 -4.65 -9.89 2.86
N GLU A 3 -4.39 -11.19 2.85
CA GLU A 3 -3.94 -12.02 3.99
C GLU A 3 -2.78 -11.38 4.77
N LYS A 4 -1.88 -10.69 4.07
CA LYS A 4 -0.76 -9.92 4.65
C LYS A 4 -1.18 -8.87 5.69
N HIS A 5 -2.40 -8.32 5.61
CA HIS A 5 -2.90 -7.33 6.58
C HIS A 5 -3.52 -7.97 7.84
N ARG A 6 -3.73 -9.29 7.84
CA ARG A 6 -4.16 -10.06 9.02
C ARG A 6 -2.98 -10.53 9.86
N ASP A 7 -1.76 -10.40 9.35
CA ASP A 7 -0.55 -10.78 10.06
C ASP A 7 -0.40 -9.96 11.37
N PRO A 8 -0.24 -10.62 12.53
CA PRO A 8 -0.01 -9.94 13.79
C PRO A 8 1.25 -9.07 13.78
N VAL A 9 2.29 -9.47 13.05
CA VAL A 9 3.53 -8.70 12.88
C VAL A 9 3.23 -7.38 12.17
N TRP A 10 2.42 -7.41 11.10
CA TRP A 10 2.03 -6.20 10.39
C TRP A 10 1.23 -5.23 11.27
N ARG A 11 0.33 -5.76 12.11
CA ARG A 11 -0.43 -4.94 13.06
C ARG A 11 0.47 -4.28 14.09
N HIS A 12 1.47 -5.01 14.59
CA HIS A 12 2.46 -4.49 15.52
C HIS A 12 3.31 -3.40 14.88
N THR A 13 3.87 -3.66 13.70
CA THR A 13 4.63 -2.68 12.90
C THR A 13 3.83 -1.41 12.64
N THR A 14 2.57 -1.53 12.21
CA THR A 14 1.69 -0.38 11.95
C THR A 14 1.49 0.47 13.20
N ARG A 15 1.37 -0.15 14.39
CA ARG A 15 1.26 0.60 15.66
C ARG A 15 2.54 1.37 15.97
N ILE A 16 3.71 0.77 15.74
CA ILE A 16 5.00 1.41 15.97
C ILE A 16 5.19 2.62 15.06
N ILE A 17 4.95 2.46 13.75
CA ILE A 17 5.05 3.58 12.80
C ILE A 17 4.10 4.72 13.19
N ARG A 18 2.85 4.40 13.58
CA ARG A 18 1.91 5.42 14.04
C ARG A 18 2.37 6.14 15.31
N ALA A 19 3.02 5.43 16.23
CA ALA A 19 3.60 6.04 17.43
C ALA A 19 4.78 6.95 17.08
N GLN A 20 5.66 6.51 16.17
CA GLN A 20 6.80 7.32 15.68
C GLN A 20 6.34 8.60 14.98
N VAL A 21 5.32 8.52 14.12
CA VAL A 21 4.73 9.70 13.46
C VAL A 21 4.17 10.69 14.48
N ARG A 22 3.46 10.20 15.50
CA ARG A 22 2.96 11.07 16.58
C ARG A 22 4.08 11.70 17.39
N GLN A 23 5.16 10.97 17.65
CA GLN A 23 6.33 11.52 18.32
C GLN A 23 7.03 12.58 17.47
N ALA A 24 7.16 12.35 16.15
CA ALA A 24 7.70 13.34 15.23
C ALA A 24 6.87 14.64 15.26
N TRP A 25 5.54 14.53 15.16
CA TRP A 25 4.65 15.69 15.30
C TRP A 25 4.80 16.39 16.66
N ALA A 26 4.87 15.64 17.76
CA ALA A 26 5.07 16.21 19.09
C ALA A 26 6.41 16.95 19.23
N ARG A 27 7.42 16.60 18.42
CA ARG A 27 8.72 17.30 18.34
C ARG A 27 8.71 18.48 17.36
N GLY A 28 7.61 18.72 16.65
CA GLY A 28 7.54 19.71 15.57
C GLY A 28 8.27 19.29 14.30
N GLU A 29 8.53 17.99 14.12
CA GLU A 29 9.13 17.45 12.90
C GLU A 29 8.06 17.21 11.84
N ASP A 30 8.34 17.63 10.61
CA ASP A 30 7.50 17.35 9.45
C ASP A 30 7.58 15.87 9.05
N VAL A 31 6.42 15.23 8.92
CA VAL A 31 6.32 13.85 8.46
C VAL A 31 5.92 13.85 7.00
N ALA A 32 6.84 13.49 6.11
CA ALA A 32 6.54 13.36 4.69
C ALA A 32 5.85 12.04 4.35
N CYS A 33 4.90 12.11 3.42
CA CYS A 33 4.34 10.95 2.74
C CYS A 33 5.42 10.32 1.87
N TRP A 34 5.80 9.07 2.17
CA TRP A 34 6.83 8.36 1.39
C TRP A 34 6.54 8.31 -0.11
N ARG A 35 5.26 8.25 -0.50
CA ARG A 35 4.86 8.02 -1.89
C ARG A 35 4.79 9.28 -2.76
N HIS A 36 4.34 10.40 -2.20
CA HIS A 36 4.18 11.66 -2.95
C HIS A 36 5.20 12.73 -2.55
N GLY A 37 5.89 12.56 -1.43
CA GLY A 37 6.80 13.57 -0.87
C GLY A 37 6.09 14.69 -0.10
N ASP A 38 4.75 14.78 -0.19
CA ASP A 38 3.97 15.81 0.51
C ASP A 38 4.02 15.65 2.03
N ILE A 39 4.09 16.76 2.76
CA ILE A 39 3.99 16.74 4.22
C ILE A 39 2.60 16.26 4.62
N ILE A 40 2.53 15.36 5.60
CA ILE A 40 1.33 14.91 6.28
C ILE A 40 1.15 15.82 7.49
N PRO A 41 0.23 16.79 7.46
CA PRO A 41 0.03 17.70 8.58
C PRO A 41 -0.41 16.93 9.82
N GLU A 42 -0.05 17.44 11.00
CA GLU A 42 -0.48 16.88 12.26
C GLU A 42 -2.02 16.74 12.31
N GLY A 43 -2.49 15.62 12.87
CA GLY A 43 -3.91 15.32 12.95
C GLY A 43 -4.56 14.88 11.63
N THR A 44 -3.85 15.01 10.50
CA THR A 44 -4.35 14.51 9.22
C THR A 44 -4.31 13.00 9.22
N PRO A 45 -5.40 12.34 8.85
CA PRO A 45 -5.44 10.89 8.89
C PRO A 45 -4.66 10.28 7.73
N PHE A 46 -3.70 9.43 8.05
CA PHE A 46 -2.80 8.73 7.13
C PHE A 46 -2.93 7.21 7.24
N ASP A 47 -2.43 6.50 6.22
CA ASP A 47 -2.33 5.03 6.21
C ASP A 47 -0.85 4.62 6.34
N VAL A 48 -0.58 3.38 6.76
CA VAL A 48 0.78 2.81 6.72
C VAL A 48 0.83 1.86 5.54
N GLY A 49 1.74 2.14 4.60
CA GLY A 49 1.95 1.37 3.39
C GLY A 49 3.22 0.54 3.47
N HIS A 50 3.28 -0.50 2.63
CA HIS A 50 4.53 -1.22 2.39
C HIS A 50 5.40 -0.47 1.37
N ILE A 51 6.69 -0.31 1.66
CA ILE A 51 7.66 0.29 0.73
C ILE A 51 7.85 -0.64 -0.48
N SER A 52 8.10 -1.92 -0.22
CA SER A 52 8.22 -2.99 -1.21
C SER A 52 7.10 -4.01 -1.08
N LEU A 53 6.49 -4.34 -2.22
CA LEU A 53 5.41 -5.34 -2.32
C LEU A 53 5.85 -6.77 -1.96
N HIS A 54 7.14 -7.05 -2.12
CA HIS A 54 7.76 -8.34 -1.83
C HIS A 54 8.54 -8.34 -0.50
N GLY A 55 8.64 -7.18 0.16
CA GLY A 55 9.28 -7.10 1.47
C GLY A 55 8.46 -7.76 2.57
N GLY A 56 9.11 -7.95 3.73
CA GLY A 56 8.48 -8.48 4.93
C GLY A 56 7.48 -7.50 5.58
N ASN A 57 6.88 -7.94 6.67
CA ASN A 57 5.95 -7.14 7.49
C ASN A 57 6.64 -6.36 8.62
N THR A 58 7.97 -6.23 8.54
CA THR A 58 8.79 -5.53 9.54
C THR A 58 8.76 -4.01 9.35
N ILE A 59 9.26 -3.30 10.36
CA ILE A 59 9.33 -1.82 10.39
C ILE A 59 10.11 -1.27 9.20
N ASP A 60 11.17 -1.95 8.77
CA ASP A 60 12.04 -1.50 7.68
C ASP A 60 11.32 -1.43 6.33
N ASN A 61 10.17 -2.12 6.20
CA ASN A 61 9.36 -2.13 4.99
C ASN A 61 8.04 -1.35 5.17
N ALA A 62 7.89 -0.59 6.25
CA ALA A 62 6.67 0.15 6.56
C ALA A 62 6.94 1.66 6.56
N ALA A 63 6.10 2.42 5.84
CA ALA A 63 6.20 3.87 5.80
C ALA A 63 4.83 4.54 5.90
N PRO A 64 4.76 5.77 6.47
CA PRO A 64 3.54 6.56 6.46
C PRO A 64 3.24 7.09 5.06
N GLU A 65 1.98 6.95 4.63
CA GLU A 65 1.51 7.41 3.34
C GLU A 65 0.17 8.13 3.48
N CYS A 66 -0.07 9.14 2.63
CA CYS A 66 -1.38 9.75 2.55
C CYS A 66 -2.41 8.72 2.04
N ARG A 67 -3.64 8.77 2.57
CA ARG A 67 -4.68 7.79 2.24
C ARG A 67 -4.97 7.72 0.74
N HIS A 68 -4.95 8.87 0.06
CA HIS A 68 -5.19 8.93 -1.38
C HIS A 68 -4.15 8.14 -2.16
N GLY A 69 -2.85 8.39 -1.89
CA GLY A 69 -1.75 7.72 -2.58
C GLY A 69 -1.76 6.22 -2.34
N ASN A 70 -1.87 5.79 -1.09
CA ASN A 70 -1.86 4.38 -0.73
C ASN A 70 -3.03 3.61 -1.37
N ARG A 71 -4.26 4.15 -1.27
CA ARG A 71 -5.46 3.50 -1.80
C ARG A 71 -5.48 3.47 -3.33
N SER A 72 -5.05 4.56 -3.99
CA SER A 72 -4.92 4.63 -5.44
C SER A 72 -3.89 3.61 -5.95
N HIS A 73 -2.74 3.51 -5.29
CA HIS A 73 -1.71 2.53 -5.64
C HIS A 73 -2.20 1.08 -5.45
N GLY A 74 -2.82 0.78 -4.31
CA GLY A 74 -3.46 -0.52 -4.07
C GLY A 74 -4.52 -0.87 -5.12
N GLY A 75 -5.33 0.11 -5.53
CA GLY A 75 -6.30 -0.01 -6.61
C GLY A 75 -5.67 -0.33 -7.96
N LYS A 76 -4.60 0.39 -8.34
CA LYS A 76 -3.84 0.13 -9.58
C LYS A 76 -3.25 -1.28 -9.61
N ILE A 77 -2.71 -1.76 -8.48
CA ILE A 77 -2.20 -3.13 -8.36
C ILE A 77 -3.33 -4.14 -8.50
N GLY A 78 -4.44 -3.94 -7.79
CA GLY A 78 -5.62 -4.81 -7.89
C GLY A 78 -6.15 -4.89 -9.32
N ALA A 79 -6.25 -3.75 -10.01
CA ALA A 79 -6.63 -3.69 -11.42
C ALA A 79 -5.65 -4.44 -12.33
N ARG A 80 -4.34 -4.29 -12.11
CA ARG A 80 -3.30 -5.03 -12.84
C ARG A 80 -3.47 -6.54 -12.68
N ILE A 81 -3.66 -7.04 -11.46
CA ILE A 81 -3.87 -8.47 -11.18
C ILE A 81 -5.13 -8.98 -11.87
N THR A 82 -6.24 -8.26 -11.75
CA THR A 82 -7.51 -8.63 -12.38
C THR A 82 -7.40 -8.65 -13.90
N ASN A 83 -6.77 -7.65 -14.50
CA ASN A 83 -6.55 -7.59 -15.95
C ASN A 83 -5.63 -8.71 -16.43
N GLN A 84 -4.60 -9.08 -15.67
CA GLN A 84 -3.73 -10.20 -15.98
C GLN A 84 -4.49 -11.54 -15.97
N ARG A 85 -5.33 -11.77 -14.95
CA ARG A 85 -6.21 -12.96 -14.89
C ARG A 85 -7.21 -13.01 -16.04
N ARG A 86 -7.78 -11.87 -16.44
CA ARG A 86 -8.68 -11.77 -17.59
C ARG A 86 -7.97 -12.16 -18.89
N ARG A 87 -6.77 -11.62 -19.12
CA ARG A 87 -5.94 -11.96 -20.30
C ARG A 87 -5.55 -13.44 -20.34
N ALA A 88 -5.25 -14.04 -19.19
CA ALA A 88 -4.99 -15.48 -19.08
C ALA A 88 -6.22 -16.34 -19.42
N ARG A 89 -7.44 -15.85 -19.19
CA ARG A 89 -8.68 -16.52 -19.64
C ARG A 89 -8.97 -16.33 -21.12
N THR A 90 -8.50 -15.23 -21.73
CA THR A 90 -8.74 -14.92 -23.15
C THR A 90 -7.71 -15.59 -24.09
N THR A 91 -6.65 -16.20 -23.57
CA THR A 91 -5.63 -16.90 -24.38
C THR A 91 -6.11 -18.25 -24.94
N GLY A 92 -7.32 -18.69 -24.57
CA GLY A 92 -8.10 -19.59 -25.41
C GLY A 92 -8.72 -18.78 -26.54
N LEU A 93 -7.94 -18.47 -27.58
CA LEU A 93 -8.48 -18.03 -28.86
C LEU A 93 -9.48 -19.10 -29.32
N VAL A 94 -10.77 -18.82 -29.14
CA VAL A 94 -11.81 -19.48 -29.91
C VAL A 94 -11.63 -18.93 -31.32
N THR A 95 -10.87 -19.65 -32.15
CA THR A 95 -10.86 -19.42 -33.58
C THR A 95 -12.30 -19.64 -34.03
N PRO A 96 -13.02 -18.61 -34.51
CA PRO A 96 -14.34 -18.85 -35.03
C PRO A 96 -14.21 -19.78 -36.25
N PRO A 97 -15.15 -20.72 -36.47
CA PRO A 97 -15.04 -21.76 -37.50
C PRO A 97 -15.03 -21.23 -38.95
N TRP A 98 -15.04 -19.91 -39.14
CA TRP A 98 -15.01 -19.24 -40.43
C TRP A 98 -13.71 -18.45 -40.69
N ALA A 99 -12.75 -18.46 -39.76
CA ALA A 99 -11.45 -17.81 -39.94
C ALA A 99 -10.43 -18.70 -40.66
#